data_AF-A0A090TBA4-F1
#
_entry.id   AF-A0A090TBA4-F1
#
_cell.length_a   1.000
_cell.length_b   1.000
_cell.length_c   1.000
_cell.angle_alpha   90.00
_cell.angle_beta   90.00
_cell.angle_gamma   90.00
#
_symmetry.space_group_name_H-M   'P 1'
#
loop_
_entity.id
_entity.type
_entity.pdbx_description
1 polymer ?
#
loop_
_entity_poly.entity_id
_entity_poly.type
_entity_poly.pdbx_seq_one_letter_code
_entity_poly.pdbx_strand_id
1 'polypeptide(L)' 'MKNIVLLGDSLTAGWGLAKGENWSCQLTSEYPNISFTNCGVPGDTTTGMLSRFKSQVLEAKPDVVVLLAD' A
#
# COMPACT_ATOMS: atom_id res chain seq x y z
N MET A 1 -11.76 8.55 10.89
CA MET A 1 -10.43 8.59 10.27
C MET A 1 -10.54 7.81 8.97
N LYS A 2 -10.16 8.38 7.82
CA LYS A 2 -10.25 7.63 6.55
C LYS A 2 -9.18 6.54 6.54
N ASN A 3 -9.50 5.37 6.02
CA ASN A 3 -8.59 4.25 5.85
C ASN A 3 -8.27 4.04 4.36
N ILE A 4 -6.99 4.11 4.01
CA ILE A 4 -6.50 3.96 2.65
C ILE A 4 -5.51 2.80 2.58
N VAL A 5 -5.75 1.86 1.69
CA VAL A 5 -4.83 0.75 1.42
C VAL A 5 -4.05 1.03 0.14
N LEU A 6 -2.72 0.87 0.21
CA LEU A 6 -1.80 1.01 -0.91
C LEU A 6 -1.36 -0.39 -1.35
N LEU A 7 -1.97 -0.92 -2.40
CA LEU A 7 -1.66 -2.25 -2.94
C LEU A 7 -0.71 -2.12 -4.13
N GLY A 8 0.43 -2.81 -4.08
CA GLY A 8 1.34 -2.85 -5.22
C GLY A 8 2.56 -3.72 -5.00
N ASP A 9 3.59 -3.44 -5.78
CA ASP A 9 4.82 -4.22 -5.89
C ASP A 9 5.98 -3.63 -5.05
N SER A 10 7.22 -3.74 -5.55
CA SER A 10 8.43 -3.16 -4.97
C SER A 10 8.39 -1.63 -4.85
N LEU A 11 7.74 -0.92 -5.76
CA LEU A 11 7.61 0.53 -5.72
C LEU A 11 6.69 0.97 -4.57
N THR A 12 5.62 0.20 -4.34
CA THR A 12 4.77 0.41 -3.17
C THR A 12 5.51 0.01 -1.89
N ALA A 13 6.24 -1.11 -1.90
CA ALA A 13 6.99 -1.59 -0.73
C ALA A 13 8.14 -0.66 -0.31
N GLY A 14 8.66 0.15 -1.25
CA GLY A 14 9.85 0.98 -1.03
C GLY A 14 11.14 0.15 -1.04
N TRP A 15 11.20 -0.86 -1.90
CA TRP A 15 12.38 -1.72 -2.03
C TRP A 15 13.63 -0.91 -2.36
N GLY A 16 14.70 -1.09 -1.59
CA GLY A 16 15.96 -0.39 -1.77
C GLY A 16 16.04 1.02 -1.18
N LEU A 17 14.97 1.51 -0.54
CA LEU A 17 14.95 2.82 0.13
C LEU A 17 15.32 2.70 1.61
N ALA A 18 15.85 3.77 2.20
CA ALA A 18 16.04 3.82 3.64
C ALA A 18 14.69 3.96 4.38
N LYS A 19 14.71 3.66 5.67
CA LYS A 19 13.51 3.75 6.51
C LYS A 19 12.96 5.18 6.49
N GLY A 20 11.69 5.33 6.12
CA GLY A 20 10.99 6.62 6.08
C GLY A 20 11.09 7.35 4.74
N GLU A 21 11.91 6.89 3.80
CA GLU A 21 12.04 7.52 2.47
C GLU A 21 10.98 7.05 1.46
N ASN A 22 10.28 5.95 1.77
CA ASN A 22 9.15 5.50 0.96
C ASN A 22 8.04 6.56 0.94
N TRP A 23 7.46 6.83 -0.24
CA TRP A 23 6.33 7.73 -0.44
C TRP A 23 5.15 7.44 0.51
N SER A 24 4.89 6.17 0.86
CA SER A 24 3.84 5.85 1.84
C SER A 24 4.12 6.41 3.24
N CYS A 25 5.40 6.52 3.62
CA CYS A 25 5.81 7.15 4.87
C CYS A 25 5.58 8.66 4.81
N GLN A 26 5.88 9.29 3.67
CA GLN A 26 5.62 10.71 3.44
C GLN A 26 4.13 11.02 3.53
N LEU A 27 3.27 10.18 2.93
CA LEU A 27 1.81 10.32 3.04
C LEU A 27 1.32 10.27 4.50
N THR A 28 1.84 9.34 5.28
CA THR A 28 1.50 9.24 6.71
C THR A 28 1.91 10.50 7.47
N SER A 29 3.07 11.10 7.12
CA SER A 29 3.55 12.33 7.74
C SER A 29 2.74 13.56 7.34
N GLU A 30 2.33 13.65 6.07
CA GLU A 30 1.62 14.81 5.52
C GLU A 30 0.13 14.81 5.90
N TYR A 31 -0.48 13.63 6.00
CA TYR A 31 -1.91 13.46 6.30
C TYR A 31 -2.13 12.66 7.60
N PRO A 32 -1.80 13.22 8.78
CA PRO A 32 -1.89 12.49 10.05
C PRO A 32 -3.31 12.08 10.45
N ASN A 33 -4.34 12.65 9.80
CA ASN A 33 -5.75 12.32 10.02
C ASN A 33 -6.28 11.21 9.07
N ILE A 34 -5.40 10.60 8.28
CA ILE A 34 -5.69 9.48 7.37
C ILE A 34 -4.79 8.31 7.79
N SER A 35 -5.37 7.12 7.85
CA SER A 35 -4.62 5.89 8.04
C SER A 35 -4.22 5.33 6.69
N PHE A 36 -2.92 5.11 6.48
CA PHE A 36 -2.39 4.45 5.30
C PHE A 36 -1.85 3.07 5.67
N THR A 37 -2.29 2.04 4.95
CA THR A 37 -1.75 0.69 5.07
C THR A 37 -0.97 0.35 3.81
N ASN A 38 0.35 0.17 3.94
CA ASN A 38 1.20 -0.24 2.84
C ASN A 38 1.16 -1.76 2.66
N CYS A 39 0.61 -2.20 1.53
CA CYS A 39 0.55 -3.59 1.09
C CYS A 39 1.42 -3.80 -0.17
N GLY A 40 2.61 -3.22 -0.20
CA GLY A 40 3.61 -3.48 -1.23
C GLY A 40 4.33 -4.81 -1.04
N VAL A 41 4.45 -5.62 -2.09
CA VAL A 41 5.23 -6.87 -2.07
C VAL A 41 6.25 -6.84 -3.22
N PRO A 42 7.57 -6.81 -2.96
CA PRO A 42 8.57 -6.77 -4.01
C PRO A 42 8.45 -7.93 -5.01
N GLY A 43 8.44 -7.60 -6.30
CA GLY A 43 8.34 -8.59 -7.38
C GLY A 43 6.92 -9.15 -7.59
N ASP A 44 5.92 -8.61 -6.92
CA ASP A 44 4.54 -9.04 -7.11
C ASP A 44 3.99 -8.59 -8.48
N THR A 45 3.06 -9.37 -9.01
CA THR A 45 2.38 -9.11 -10.29
C THR A 45 0.91 -8.84 -10.03
N THR A 46 0.17 -8.36 -11.03
CA THR A 46 -1.29 -8.18 -10.95
C THR A 46 -2.01 -9.45 -10.48
N THR A 47 -1.53 -10.63 -10.89
CA THR A 47 -2.10 -11.93 -10.48
C THR A 47 -1.84 -12.21 -9.00
N GLY A 48 -0.62 -11.96 -8.51
CA GLY A 48 -0.31 -12.13 -7.09
C GLY A 48 -1.05 -11.12 -6.22
N MET A 49 -1.19 -9.87 -6.67
CA MET A 49 -2.04 -8.85 -6.03
C MET A 49 -3.49 -9.30 -5.92
N LEU A 50 -4.07 -9.85 -6.99
CA LEU A 50 -5.43 -10.39 -6.97
C LEU A 50 -5.58 -11.52 -5.93
N SER A 51 -4.59 -12.42 -5.84
CA SER A 51 -4.62 -13.56 -4.91
C SER A 51 -4.69 -13.13 -3.43
N ARG A 52 -4.12 -11.96 -3.09
CA ARG A 52 -4.09 -11.40 -1.73
C ARG A 52 -5.04 -10.22 -1.51
N PHE A 53 -5.80 -9.83 -2.54
CA PHE A 53 -6.70 -8.66 -2.47
C PHE A 53 -7.74 -8.81 -1.36
N LYS A 54 -8.32 -9.99 -1.21
CA LYS A 54 -9.31 -10.24 -0.16
C LYS A 54 -8.73 -10.03 1.24
N SER A 55 -7.61 -10.68 1.56
CA SER A 55 -7.03 -10.67 2.91
C SER A 55 -6.34 -9.35 3.25
N GLN A 56 -5.73 -8.67 2.28
CA GLN A 56 -4.97 -7.45 2.55
C GLN A 56 -5.75 -6.17 2.29
N VAL A 57 -6.77 -6.20 1.43
CA VAL A 57 -7.58 -5.01 1.08
C VAL A 57 -8.98 -5.12 1.65
N LEU A 58 -9.77 -6.14 1.28
CA LEU A 58 -11.19 -6.19 1.67
C LEU A 58 -11.39 -6.34 3.18
N GLU A 59 -10.59 -7.17 3.83
CA GLU A 59 -10.65 -7.37 5.29
C GLU A 59 -10.22 -6.12 6.07
N ALA A 60 -9.39 -5.27 5.48
CA ALA A 60 -9.02 -3.96 6.05
C ALA A 60 -10.16 -2.93 5.96
N LYS A 61 -11.23 -3.20 5.20
CA LYS A 61 -12.39 -2.30 4.99
C LYS A 61 -11.96 -0.84 4.66
N PRO A 62 -11.17 -0.62 3.60
CA PRO A 62 -10.71 0.71 3.24
C PRO A 62 -11.84 1.55 2.66
N ASP A 63 -11.72 2.87 2.84
CA ASP A 63 -12.52 3.86 2.11
C ASP A 63 -11.99 4.05 0.69
N VAL A 64 -10.68 3.88 0.50
CA VAL A 64 -9.98 4.06 -0.78
C VAL A 64 -8.89 3.00 -0.94
N VAL A 65 -8.75 2.48 -2.16
CA VAL A 65 -7.65 1.61 -2.55
C VAL A 65 -6.84 2.31 -3.63
N VAL A 66 -5.53 2.45 -3.40
CA VAL A 66 -4.57 2.83 -4.43
C VAL A 66 -3.95 1.54 -4.96
N LEU A 67 -4.13 1.27 -6.24
CA LEU A 67 -3.56 0.11 -6.92
C LEU A 67 -2.42 0.58 -7.83
N LEU A 68 -1.21 0.10 -7.57
CA LEU A 68 -0.07 0.27 -8.46
C LEU A 68 0.35 -1.12 -8.96
N ALA A 69 -0.01 -1.42 -10.20
CA ALA A 69 0.27 -2.70 -10.84
C ALA A 69 0.89 -2.49 -12.22
N ASP A 70 1.75 -3.43 -12.61
CA ASP A 70 2.22 -3.65 -13.98
C ASP A 70 1.22 -4.52 -14.76
#